data_AF-A0A327K0S0-F1
#
_entry.id   AF-A0A327K0S0-F1
#
_cell.length_a   1.000
_cell.length_b   1.000
_cell.length_c   1.000
_cell.angle_alpha   90.00
_cell.angle_beta   90.00
_cell.angle_gamma   90.00
#
_symmetry.space_group_name_H-M   'P 1'
#
loop_
_entity.id
_entity.type
_entity.pdbx_description
1 polymer ?
#
loop_
_entity_poly.entity_id
_entity_poly.type
_entity_poly.pdbx_seq_one_letter_code
_entity_poly.pdbx_strand_id
1 'polypeptide(L)'
;GPRTDHDIRTALERQIEAERWTNLDRQLARDAHRTGIIDLAPHPGRQPDEFHALKVGRLRKLEARGLAEQIGPSQWVISDKAEKRLRELGERGDIIKRIHRGLAERGLERGPSSYVLAGESLDEPIVGRLLARGLDDELKGTAYAVVDGIDGRTHHIRLPDLNAAGDSAPGSIVELRRFDDAQGRRRVALAVRSDLPLEQQITANGATWLDRQAIAREPIPLGAGGFGAEVRAALERRAEHLIGQGLAERQSRGVSFSRNLIETLRRRELDALNERLTADTGQAAVKASAGEYVAGTYRRRFDLASGRLAMLDDGLGFQLVPWSPSLEQHLGRHVSGVARGDGGIDWSFTRKRGIGL
;
A
#
# COMPACT_ATOMS: atom_id res chain seq x y z
N GLY A 1 -15.90 -14.25 -27.92
CA GLY A 1 -17.17 -14.72 -28.50
C GLY A 1 -18.33 -14.26 -27.63
N PRO A 2 -19.56 -14.21 -28.15
CA PRO A 2 -20.75 -13.92 -27.34
C PRO A 2 -20.92 -14.99 -26.25
N ARG A 3 -21.41 -14.58 -25.07
CA ARG A 3 -21.71 -15.51 -23.96
C ARG A 3 -22.87 -16.42 -24.36
N THR A 4 -22.78 -17.71 -24.05
CA THR A 4 -23.89 -18.65 -24.30
C THR A 4 -24.97 -18.51 -23.22
N ASP A 5 -26.21 -18.92 -23.52
CA ASP A 5 -27.32 -18.90 -22.54
C ASP A 5 -27.02 -19.75 -21.30
N HIS A 6 -26.23 -20.81 -21.46
CA HIS A 6 -25.74 -21.63 -20.34
C HIS A 6 -24.77 -20.86 -19.43
N ASP A 7 -23.88 -20.05 -20.01
CA ASP A 7 -22.98 -19.18 -19.25
C ASP A 7 -23.75 -18.12 -18.46
N ILE A 8 -24.82 -17.56 -19.08
CA ILE A 8 -25.69 -16.57 -18.44
C ILE A 8 -26.41 -17.19 -17.25
N ARG A 9 -26.99 -18.38 -17.41
CA ARG A 9 -27.69 -19.09 -16.34
C ARG A 9 -26.78 -19.45 -15.17
N THR A 10 -25.61 -20.01 -15.46
CA THR A 10 -24.61 -20.37 -14.43
C THR A 10 -24.14 -19.13 -13.65
N ALA A 11 -23.97 -18.00 -14.34
CA ALA A 11 -23.59 -16.73 -13.70
C ALA A 11 -24.70 -16.17 -12.79
N LEU A 12 -25.97 -16.40 -13.11
CA LEU A 12 -27.11 -16.01 -12.29
C LEU A 12 -27.32 -16.94 -11.09
N GLU A 13 -27.13 -18.25 -11.26
CA GLU A 13 -27.19 -19.22 -10.16
C GLU A 13 -26.14 -18.91 -9.08
N ARG A 14 -24.93 -18.49 -9.47
CA ARG A 14 -23.89 -18.02 -8.53
C ARG A 14 -24.32 -16.78 -7.73
N GLN A 15 -25.28 -15.99 -8.20
CA GLN A 15 -25.78 -14.82 -7.46
C GLN A 15 -26.69 -15.21 -6.30
N ILE A 16 -27.32 -16.39 -6.32
CA ILE A 16 -28.16 -16.89 -5.23
C ILE A 16 -27.34 -16.99 -3.94
N GLU A 17 -26.18 -17.65 -4.03
CA GLU A 17 -25.30 -17.91 -2.90
C GLU A 17 -24.38 -16.73 -2.55
N ALA A 18 -24.34 -15.68 -3.39
CA ALA A 18 -23.39 -14.60 -3.22
C ALA A 18 -23.67 -13.74 -1.98
N GLU A 19 -22.68 -13.59 -1.10
CA GLU A 19 -22.74 -12.68 0.05
C GLU A 19 -22.47 -11.22 -0.34
N ARG A 20 -23.14 -10.72 -1.39
CA ARG A 20 -23.03 -9.34 -1.86
C ARG A 20 -24.34 -8.87 -2.47
N TRP A 21 -24.48 -7.56 -2.70
CA TRP A 21 -25.63 -7.01 -3.42
C TRP A 21 -25.50 -7.32 -4.92
N THR A 22 -26.49 -8.04 -5.47
CA THR A 22 -26.45 -8.62 -6.82
C THR A 22 -27.46 -7.99 -7.78
N ASN A 23 -27.49 -8.45 -9.04
CA ASN A 23 -28.52 -8.02 -9.98
C ASN A 23 -29.90 -8.57 -9.59
N LEU A 24 -29.96 -9.79 -9.02
CA LEU A 24 -31.21 -10.37 -8.49
C LEU A 24 -31.80 -9.47 -7.41
N ASP A 25 -30.98 -8.98 -6.48
CA ASP A 25 -31.46 -8.11 -5.41
C ASP A 25 -32.00 -6.77 -5.93
N ARG A 26 -31.36 -6.19 -6.95
CA ARG A 26 -31.86 -4.98 -7.63
C ARG A 26 -33.17 -5.20 -8.37
N GLN A 27 -33.37 -6.37 -8.98
CA GLN A 27 -34.65 -6.71 -9.60
C GLN A 27 -35.74 -6.91 -8.55
N LEU A 28 -35.45 -7.67 -7.49
CA LEU A 28 -36.36 -7.88 -6.37
C LEU A 28 -36.80 -6.57 -5.70
N ALA A 29 -35.86 -5.65 -5.47
CA ALA A 29 -36.17 -4.32 -4.93
C ALA A 29 -37.06 -3.47 -5.86
N ARG A 30 -36.88 -3.60 -7.19
CA ARG A 30 -37.76 -2.95 -8.17
C ARG A 30 -39.15 -3.56 -8.19
N ASP A 31 -39.23 -4.89 -8.13
CA ASP A 31 -40.50 -5.63 -8.10
C ASP A 31 -41.30 -5.27 -6.83
N ALA A 32 -40.61 -5.01 -5.71
CA ALA A 32 -41.22 -4.55 -4.45
C ALA A 32 -41.70 -3.09 -4.48
N HIS A 33 -41.26 -2.25 -5.42
CA HIS A 33 -41.27 -0.79 -5.25
C HIS A 33 -42.66 -0.17 -5.04
N ARG A 34 -43.74 -0.82 -5.51
CA ARG A 34 -45.11 -0.30 -5.37
C ARG A 34 -45.84 -0.70 -4.09
N THR A 35 -45.51 -1.86 -3.53
CA THR A 35 -46.28 -2.49 -2.44
C THR A 35 -45.42 -2.82 -1.22
N GLY A 36 -44.09 -2.75 -1.34
CA GLY A 36 -43.13 -3.28 -0.36
C GLY A 36 -43.07 -4.81 -0.34
N ILE A 37 -43.96 -5.48 -1.08
CA ILE A 37 -44.15 -6.93 -1.09
C ILE A 37 -43.75 -7.46 -2.45
N ILE A 38 -42.85 -8.44 -2.45
CA ILE A 38 -42.46 -9.18 -3.65
C ILE A 38 -43.37 -10.40 -3.73
N ASP A 39 -44.34 -10.33 -4.63
CA ASP A 39 -45.26 -11.43 -4.92
C ASP A 39 -44.74 -12.26 -6.10
N LEU A 40 -44.34 -13.49 -5.81
CA LEU A 40 -43.94 -14.51 -6.77
C LEU A 40 -44.94 -15.68 -6.78
N ALA A 41 -46.19 -15.47 -6.40
CA ALA A 41 -47.23 -16.49 -6.62
C ALA A 41 -47.48 -16.67 -8.13
N PRO A 42 -47.68 -17.90 -8.62
CA PRO A 42 -48.04 -18.14 -10.02
C PRO A 42 -49.43 -17.55 -10.31
N HIS A 43 -49.52 -16.68 -11.32
CA HIS A 43 -50.78 -16.04 -11.73
C HIS A 43 -51.39 -16.77 -12.93
N PRO A 44 -52.69 -17.11 -12.91
CA PRO A 44 -53.36 -17.72 -14.06
C PRO A 44 -53.23 -16.83 -15.30
N GLY A 45 -52.70 -17.36 -16.41
CA GLY A 45 -52.57 -16.65 -17.68
C GLY A 45 -51.29 -15.82 -17.86
N ARG A 46 -50.39 -15.78 -16.87
CA ARG A 46 -49.08 -15.13 -16.99
C ARG A 46 -47.98 -16.20 -17.02
N GLN A 47 -47.16 -16.22 -18.07
CA GLN A 47 -45.96 -17.07 -18.05
C GLN A 47 -45.05 -16.66 -16.89
N PRO A 48 -44.57 -17.61 -16.07
CA PRO A 48 -43.57 -17.32 -15.05
C PRO A 48 -42.35 -16.67 -15.70
N ASP A 49 -41.81 -15.65 -15.03
CA ASP A 49 -40.51 -15.06 -15.39
C ASP A 49 -39.45 -16.18 -15.51
N GLU A 50 -38.62 -16.16 -16.54
CA GLU A 50 -37.55 -17.15 -16.75
C GLU A 50 -36.61 -17.23 -15.54
N PHE A 51 -36.51 -16.13 -14.79
CA PHE A 51 -35.68 -16.00 -13.58
C PHE A 51 -36.43 -16.29 -12.28
N HIS A 52 -37.67 -16.76 -12.33
CA HIS A 52 -38.53 -16.96 -11.16
C HIS A 52 -37.90 -17.89 -10.10
N ALA A 53 -37.40 -19.05 -10.53
CA ALA A 53 -36.73 -20.00 -9.62
C ALA A 53 -35.49 -19.39 -8.96
N LEU A 54 -34.75 -18.53 -9.68
CA LEU A 54 -33.56 -17.84 -9.17
C LEU A 54 -33.94 -16.77 -8.14
N LYS A 55 -35.02 -16.02 -8.38
CA LYS A 55 -35.59 -15.03 -7.45
C LYS A 55 -36.05 -15.69 -6.15
N VAL A 56 -36.80 -16.79 -6.23
CA VAL A 56 -37.24 -17.56 -5.04
C VAL A 56 -36.04 -18.11 -4.28
N GLY A 57 -35.07 -18.71 -4.99
CA GLY A 57 -33.83 -19.22 -4.37
C GLY A 57 -33.06 -18.11 -3.65
N ARG A 58 -32.93 -16.94 -4.27
CA ARG A 58 -32.28 -15.78 -3.65
C ARG A 58 -33.03 -15.27 -2.43
N LEU A 59 -34.35 -15.13 -2.48
CA LEU A 59 -35.17 -14.67 -1.34
C LEU A 59 -35.06 -15.62 -0.15
N ARG A 60 -35.12 -16.95 -0.38
CA ARG A 60 -34.86 -17.95 0.67
C ARG A 60 -33.48 -17.80 1.30
N LYS A 61 -32.46 -17.46 0.48
CA LYS A 61 -31.11 -17.22 1.00
C LYS A 61 -31.02 -15.95 1.85
N LEU A 62 -31.70 -14.88 1.44
CA LEU A 62 -31.79 -13.64 2.20
C LEU A 62 -32.57 -13.86 3.51
N GLU A 63 -33.64 -14.63 3.47
CA GLU A 63 -34.44 -15.03 4.62
C GLU A 63 -33.64 -15.83 5.65
N ALA A 64 -32.87 -16.83 5.20
CA ALA A 64 -31.97 -17.58 6.08
C ALA A 64 -30.90 -16.71 6.77
N ARG A 65 -30.67 -15.47 6.29
CA ARG A 65 -29.76 -14.48 6.89
C ARG A 65 -30.49 -13.35 7.61
N GLY A 66 -31.81 -13.42 7.75
CA GLY A 66 -32.64 -12.38 8.36
C GLY A 66 -32.66 -11.06 7.56
N LEU A 67 -32.39 -11.11 6.25
CA LEU A 67 -32.42 -9.96 5.34
C LEU A 67 -33.71 -9.88 4.52
N ALA A 68 -34.54 -10.93 4.58
CA ALA A 68 -35.89 -10.97 4.04
C ALA A 68 -36.80 -11.78 4.98
N GLU A 69 -38.10 -11.60 4.85
CA GLU A 69 -39.12 -12.32 5.63
C GLU A 69 -40.23 -12.78 4.69
N GLN A 70 -40.62 -14.05 4.80
CA GLN A 70 -41.79 -14.57 4.10
C GLN A 70 -43.06 -14.24 4.88
N ILE A 71 -43.91 -13.37 4.31
CA ILE A 71 -45.17 -12.94 4.93
C ILE A 71 -46.40 -13.73 4.44
N GLY A 72 -46.24 -14.50 3.36
CA GLY A 72 -47.29 -15.33 2.78
C GLY A 72 -46.75 -16.34 1.75
N PRO A 73 -47.58 -17.25 1.23
CA PRO A 73 -47.17 -18.19 0.19
C PRO A 73 -46.61 -17.43 -1.02
N SER A 74 -45.32 -17.64 -1.31
CA SER A 74 -44.60 -16.94 -2.36
C SER A 74 -44.58 -15.40 -2.26
N GLN A 75 -44.77 -14.84 -1.06
CA GLN A 75 -44.73 -13.40 -0.81
C GLN A 75 -43.67 -13.07 0.23
N TRP A 76 -42.73 -12.18 -0.13
CA TRP A 76 -41.63 -11.76 0.73
C TRP A 76 -41.52 -10.26 0.87
N VAL A 77 -40.98 -9.82 2.01
CA VAL A 77 -40.51 -8.45 2.24
C VAL A 77 -39.00 -8.50 2.45
N ILE A 78 -38.26 -7.62 1.76
CA ILE A 78 -36.81 -7.45 1.99
C ILE A 78 -36.63 -6.37 3.06
N SER A 79 -35.74 -6.61 4.03
CA SER A 79 -35.40 -5.61 5.03
C SER A 79 -34.81 -4.35 4.39
N ASP A 80 -35.20 -3.18 4.90
CA ASP A 80 -34.61 -1.87 4.61
C ASP A 80 -33.07 -1.84 4.74
N LYS A 81 -32.50 -2.66 5.62
CA LYS A 81 -31.05 -2.77 5.85
C LYS A 81 -30.36 -3.79 4.95
N ALA A 82 -31.11 -4.58 4.17
CA ALA A 82 -30.55 -5.67 3.37
C ALA A 82 -29.49 -5.19 2.37
N GLU A 83 -29.77 -4.11 1.65
CA GLU A 83 -28.82 -3.54 0.69
C GLU A 83 -27.52 -3.11 1.36
N LYS A 84 -27.61 -2.34 2.45
CA LYS A 84 -26.43 -1.87 3.19
C LYS A 84 -25.60 -3.05 3.71
N ARG A 85 -26.24 -4.03 4.36
CA ARG A 85 -25.58 -5.23 4.90
C ARG A 85 -24.88 -6.06 3.83
N LEU A 86 -25.54 -6.30 2.70
CA LEU A 86 -24.95 -7.07 1.60
C LEU A 86 -23.81 -6.33 0.92
N ARG A 87 -23.86 -4.99 0.83
CA ARG A 87 -22.72 -4.20 0.36
C ARG A 87 -21.53 -4.31 1.31
N GLU A 88 -21.75 -4.18 2.63
CA GLU A 88 -20.71 -4.35 3.66
C GLU A 88 -20.06 -5.76 3.59
N LEU A 89 -20.87 -6.82 3.45
CA LEU A 89 -20.37 -8.19 3.29
C LEU A 89 -19.56 -8.38 2.01
N GLY A 90 -20.04 -7.83 0.89
CA GLY A 90 -19.34 -7.86 -0.40
C GLY A 90 -17.99 -7.16 -0.32
N GLU A 91 -17.95 -5.95 0.24
CA GLU A 91 -16.73 -5.19 0.49
C GLU A 91 -15.74 -5.98 1.35
N ARG A 92 -16.22 -6.58 2.45
CA ARG A 92 -15.39 -7.41 3.33
C ARG A 92 -14.78 -8.58 2.56
N GLY A 93 -15.57 -9.29 1.76
CA GLY A 93 -15.12 -10.40 0.93
C GLY A 93 -14.05 -9.98 -0.08
N ASP A 94 -14.21 -8.81 -0.70
CA ASP A 94 -13.24 -8.30 -1.67
C ASP A 94 -11.96 -7.79 -1.03
N ILE A 95 -12.03 -7.25 0.19
CA ILE A 95 -10.85 -6.94 1.01
C ILE A 95 -10.09 -8.23 1.35
N ILE A 96 -10.77 -9.28 1.81
CA ILE A 96 -10.13 -10.56 2.14
C ILE A 96 -9.41 -11.15 0.92
N LYS A 97 -10.04 -11.10 -0.27
CA LYS A 97 -9.38 -11.51 -1.52
C LYS A 97 -8.15 -10.68 -1.83
N ARG A 98 -8.19 -9.36 -1.60
CA ARG A 98 -7.03 -8.48 -1.79
C ARG A 98 -5.88 -8.86 -0.87
N ILE A 99 -6.16 -9.11 0.41
CA ILE A 99 -5.17 -9.58 1.38
C ILE A 99 -4.57 -10.92 0.94
N HIS A 100 -5.44 -11.91 0.66
CA HIS A 100 -5.01 -13.24 0.26
C HIS A 100 -4.11 -13.20 -0.98
N ARG A 101 -4.48 -12.43 -2.00
CA ARG A 101 -3.67 -12.25 -3.20
C ARG A 101 -2.29 -11.64 -2.88
N GLY A 102 -2.25 -10.55 -2.11
CA GLY A 102 -0.97 -9.89 -1.76
C GLY A 102 -0.04 -10.78 -0.91
N LEU A 103 -0.61 -11.68 -0.10
CA LEU A 103 0.14 -12.70 0.63
C LEU A 103 0.64 -13.82 -0.29
N ALA A 104 -0.24 -14.37 -1.12
CA ALA A 104 0.06 -15.48 -2.03
C ALA A 104 1.13 -15.13 -3.07
N GLU A 105 1.10 -13.92 -3.62
CA GLU A 105 2.13 -13.40 -4.55
C GLU A 105 3.54 -13.38 -3.93
N ARG A 106 3.64 -13.51 -2.60
CA ARG A 106 4.89 -13.53 -1.85
C ARG A 106 5.16 -14.86 -1.14
N GLY A 107 4.33 -15.87 -1.36
CA GLY A 107 4.43 -17.16 -0.66
C GLY A 107 4.27 -17.04 0.85
N LEU A 108 3.52 -16.05 1.33
CA LEU A 108 3.26 -15.83 2.75
C LEU A 108 1.93 -16.46 3.13
N GLU A 109 1.90 -17.16 4.25
CA GLU A 109 0.66 -17.65 4.85
C GLU A 109 0.37 -16.89 6.14
N ARG A 110 -0.84 -16.35 6.23
CA ARG A 110 -1.37 -15.67 7.41
C ARG A 110 -2.81 -16.12 7.61
N GLY A 111 -3.14 -16.54 8.83
CA GLY A 111 -4.48 -16.97 9.17
C GLY A 111 -5.48 -15.79 9.12
N PRO A 112 -6.75 -16.01 8.73
CA PRO A 112 -7.76 -14.95 8.68
C PRO A 112 -8.00 -14.22 10.01
N SER A 113 -7.71 -14.86 11.14
CA SER A 113 -7.77 -14.27 12.49
C SER A 113 -6.78 -13.13 12.70
N SER A 114 -5.72 -13.05 11.88
CA SER A 114 -4.71 -11.97 11.91
C SER A 114 -5.10 -10.76 11.05
N TYR A 115 -6.20 -10.84 10.29
CA TYR A 115 -6.57 -9.79 9.35
C TYR A 115 -7.32 -8.66 10.07
N VAL A 116 -6.84 -7.43 9.88
CA VAL A 116 -7.48 -6.21 10.34
C VAL A 116 -8.04 -5.48 9.12
N LEU A 117 -9.37 -5.55 8.97
CA LEU A 117 -10.08 -4.98 7.83
C LEU A 117 -10.60 -3.61 8.22
N ALA A 118 -9.99 -2.54 7.71
CA ALA A 118 -10.42 -1.16 7.97
C ALA A 118 -10.81 -0.92 9.43
N GLY A 119 -9.86 -1.17 10.35
CA GLY A 119 -10.02 -0.90 11.77
C GLY A 119 -10.43 0.55 11.98
N GLU A 120 -11.69 0.75 12.35
CA GLU A 120 -12.16 1.97 12.97
C GLU A 120 -11.19 2.29 14.13
N SER A 121 -10.49 3.43 14.00
CA SER A 121 -9.46 3.90 14.93
C SER A 121 -8.20 3.03 15.07
N LEU A 122 -7.33 3.06 14.07
CA LEU A 122 -5.93 2.64 14.22
C LEU A 122 -5.14 3.70 15.01
N ASP A 123 -5.32 3.79 16.33
CA ASP A 123 -4.65 4.81 17.15
C ASP A 123 -3.14 4.64 17.24
N GLU A 124 -2.63 3.46 16.91
CA GLU A 124 -1.22 3.15 16.84
C GLU A 124 -0.68 3.25 15.40
N PRO A 125 0.56 3.75 15.22
CA PRO A 125 1.22 3.77 13.92
C PRO A 125 1.44 2.33 13.43
N ILE A 126 1.01 2.04 12.20
CA ILE A 126 1.24 0.73 11.57
C ILE A 126 2.56 0.79 10.82
N VAL A 127 3.53 -0.02 11.22
CA VAL A 127 4.76 -0.25 10.47
C VAL A 127 4.77 -1.69 9.96
N GLY A 128 5.18 -1.90 8.72
CA GLY A 128 5.21 -3.25 8.16
C GLY A 128 5.66 -3.32 6.71
N ARG A 129 5.65 -4.53 6.19
CA ARG A 129 5.94 -4.82 4.78
C ARG A 129 4.70 -4.55 3.93
N LEU A 130 4.85 -3.73 2.90
CA LEU A 130 3.79 -3.48 1.93
C LEU A 130 3.55 -4.75 1.09
N LEU A 131 2.34 -5.31 1.14
CA LEU A 131 1.95 -6.45 0.32
C LEU A 131 1.32 -6.02 -0.99
N ALA A 132 0.46 -5.00 -0.96
CA ALA A 132 -0.22 -4.47 -2.15
C ALA A 132 -0.68 -3.03 -1.92
N ARG A 133 -0.84 -2.27 -3.01
CA ARG A 133 -1.54 -0.97 -3.02
C ARG A 133 -2.27 -0.79 -4.34
N GLY A 134 -3.31 0.04 -4.37
CA GLY A 134 -4.04 0.34 -5.61
C GLY A 134 -5.27 1.21 -5.39
N LEU A 135 -6.04 1.42 -6.45
CA LEU A 135 -7.33 2.08 -6.38
C LEU A 135 -8.35 1.19 -5.66
N ASP A 136 -9.13 1.79 -4.77
CA ASP A 136 -10.25 1.18 -4.06
C ASP A 136 -11.58 1.51 -4.75
N ASP A 137 -11.77 2.77 -5.16
CA ASP A 137 -12.91 3.24 -5.94
C ASP A 137 -12.40 4.18 -7.03
N GLU A 138 -12.50 3.77 -8.29
CA GLU A 138 -12.00 4.54 -9.44
C GLU A 138 -12.76 5.86 -9.64
N LEU A 139 -14.04 5.92 -9.27
CA LEU A 139 -14.87 7.11 -9.42
C LEU A 139 -14.53 8.15 -8.37
N LYS A 140 -14.28 7.72 -7.13
CA LYS A 140 -13.89 8.61 -6.03
C LYS A 140 -12.39 8.88 -5.97
N GLY A 141 -11.59 8.08 -6.68
CA GLY A 141 -10.14 8.13 -6.64
C GLY A 141 -9.52 7.63 -5.33
N THR A 142 -10.31 6.98 -4.45
CA THR A 142 -9.79 6.47 -3.17
C THR A 142 -8.86 5.30 -3.41
N ALA A 143 -7.88 5.13 -2.53
CA ALA A 143 -6.89 4.08 -2.64
C ALA A 143 -6.94 3.13 -1.44
N TYR A 144 -6.23 2.02 -1.56
CA TYR A 144 -5.98 1.10 -0.48
C TYR A 144 -4.53 0.66 -0.43
N ALA A 145 -4.14 0.15 0.73
CA ALA A 145 -2.92 -0.61 0.90
C ALA A 145 -3.16 -1.83 1.79
N VAL A 146 -2.38 -2.88 1.57
CA VAL A 146 -2.30 -4.05 2.43
C VAL A 146 -0.90 -4.12 3.00
N VAL A 147 -0.79 -4.15 4.33
CA VAL A 147 0.48 -4.16 5.06
C VAL A 147 0.55 -5.36 6.00
N ASP A 148 1.60 -6.16 5.89
CA ASP A 148 1.96 -7.19 6.86
C ASP A 148 2.73 -6.51 8.00
N GLY A 149 2.02 -6.25 9.10
CA GLY A 149 2.47 -5.41 10.20
C GLY A 149 3.49 -6.12 11.09
N ILE A 150 4.42 -5.35 11.65
CA ILE A 150 5.39 -5.86 12.63
C ILE A 150 4.73 -6.27 13.94
N ASP A 151 3.46 -5.92 14.15
CA ASP A 151 2.58 -6.38 15.23
C ASP A 151 2.10 -7.84 15.03
N GLY A 152 2.40 -8.44 13.88
CA GLY A 152 1.97 -9.79 13.51
C GLY A 152 0.60 -9.86 12.86
N ARG A 153 -0.03 -8.72 12.54
CA ARG A 153 -1.34 -8.65 11.89
C ARG A 153 -1.21 -8.18 10.44
N THR A 154 -2.16 -8.57 9.60
CA THR A 154 -2.25 -8.08 8.22
C THR A 154 -3.34 -7.03 8.10
N HIS A 155 -2.95 -5.79 7.81
CA HIS A 155 -3.81 -4.62 7.80
C HIS A 155 -4.24 -4.27 6.39
N HIS A 156 -5.56 -4.15 6.16
CA HIS A 156 -6.09 -3.44 5.00
C HIS A 156 -6.44 -2.01 5.40
N ILE A 157 -5.84 -1.05 4.73
CA ILE A 157 -5.90 0.37 5.03
C ILE A 157 -6.57 1.08 3.86
N ARG A 158 -7.64 1.83 4.12
CA ARG A 158 -8.26 2.75 3.16
C ARG A 158 -7.54 4.10 3.22
N LEU A 159 -7.27 4.67 2.05
CA LEU A 159 -6.52 5.91 1.89
C LEU A 159 -7.29 6.86 0.98
N PRO A 160 -7.16 8.19 1.19
CA PRO A 160 -7.94 9.17 0.45
C PRO A 160 -7.67 9.16 -1.05
N ASP A 161 -6.43 8.85 -1.45
CA ASP A 161 -6.01 8.83 -2.84
C ASP A 161 -4.72 8.00 -3.05
N LEU A 162 -4.33 7.83 -4.32
CA LEU A 162 -3.16 7.04 -4.70
C LEU A 162 -1.83 7.64 -4.21
N ASN A 163 -1.76 8.95 -4.02
CA ASN A 163 -0.55 9.61 -3.50
C ASN A 163 -0.37 9.28 -2.02
N ALA A 164 -1.46 9.25 -1.25
CA ALA A 164 -1.46 8.81 0.14
C ALA A 164 -1.07 7.34 0.31
N ALA A 165 -1.24 6.50 -0.72
CA ALA A 165 -0.76 5.12 -0.74
C ALA A 165 0.76 4.99 -1.01
N GLY A 166 1.44 6.10 -1.29
CA GLY A 166 2.83 6.12 -1.65
C GLY A 166 3.10 5.49 -3.02
N ASP A 167 4.36 5.53 -3.43
CA ASP A 167 4.83 5.06 -4.73
C ASP A 167 5.72 3.82 -4.63
N SER A 168 6.08 3.36 -3.43
CA SER A 168 6.97 2.22 -3.24
C SER A 168 6.39 0.93 -3.81
N ALA A 169 7.29 0.03 -4.21
CA ALA A 169 6.92 -1.30 -4.68
C ALA A 169 6.42 -2.16 -3.51
N PRO A 170 5.59 -3.18 -3.77
CA PRO A 170 5.38 -4.25 -2.81
C PRO A 170 6.72 -4.81 -2.31
N GLY A 171 6.80 -5.14 -1.02
CA GLY A 171 7.99 -5.65 -0.34
C GLY A 171 8.72 -4.59 0.48
N SER A 172 8.59 -3.31 0.12
CA SER A 172 9.13 -2.18 0.89
C SER A 172 8.57 -2.11 2.31
N ILE A 173 9.32 -1.50 3.21
CA ILE A 173 8.88 -1.22 4.58
C ILE A 173 8.21 0.15 4.61
N VAL A 174 6.97 0.20 5.07
CA VAL A 174 6.13 1.40 5.10
C VAL A 174 5.60 1.65 6.50
N GLU A 175 5.23 2.90 6.76
CA GLU A 175 4.56 3.33 7.97
C GLU A 175 3.30 4.13 7.65
N LEU A 176 2.16 3.77 8.22
CA LEU A 176 0.97 4.60 8.22
C LEU A 176 1.18 5.76 9.19
N ARG A 177 1.32 6.96 8.63
CA ARG A 177 1.46 8.21 9.39
C ARG A 177 0.18 9.00 9.39
N ARG A 178 -0.10 9.64 10.52
CA ARG A 178 -1.12 10.67 10.68
C ARG A 178 -0.42 12.02 10.84
N PHE A 179 -0.89 13.03 10.13
CA PHE A 179 -0.35 14.39 10.22
C PHE A 179 -1.45 15.40 9.91
N ASP A 180 -1.32 16.63 10.39
CA ASP A 180 -2.21 17.71 10.03
C ASP A 180 -1.68 18.41 8.77
N ASP A 181 -2.54 18.59 7.77
CA ASP A 181 -2.19 19.37 6.58
C ASP A 181 -2.08 20.87 6.93
N ALA A 182 -1.63 21.68 5.97
CA ALA A 182 -1.48 23.13 6.16
C ALA A 182 -2.80 23.84 6.53
N GLN A 183 -3.96 23.17 6.34
CA GLN A 183 -5.27 23.66 6.71
C GLN A 183 -5.77 23.07 8.05
N GLY A 184 -4.93 22.37 8.81
CA GLY A 184 -5.26 21.77 10.09
C GLY A 184 -6.16 20.53 9.99
N ARG A 185 -6.32 19.94 8.80
CA ARG A 185 -7.09 18.70 8.63
C ARG A 185 -6.19 17.51 8.84
N ARG A 186 -6.64 16.57 9.67
CA ARG A 186 -5.96 15.30 9.88
C ARG A 186 -5.94 14.47 8.59
N ARG A 187 -4.75 14.14 8.11
CA ARG A 187 -4.48 13.29 6.95
C ARG A 187 -3.79 12.00 7.37
N VAL A 188 -3.99 10.97 6.55
CA VAL A 188 -3.30 9.68 6.63
C VAL A 188 -2.55 9.44 5.34
N ALA A 189 -1.30 9.00 5.44
CA ALA A 189 -0.50 8.57 4.29
C ALA A 189 0.49 7.48 4.69
N LEU A 190 0.87 6.64 3.73
CA LEU A 190 1.97 5.71 3.85
C LEU A 190 3.29 6.43 3.57
N ALA A 191 4.14 6.48 4.58
CA ALA A 191 5.52 6.92 4.46
C ALA A 191 6.42 5.70 4.22
N VAL A 192 7.30 5.80 3.24
CA VAL A 192 8.28 4.75 2.96
C VAL A 192 9.44 4.85 3.95
N ARG A 193 9.67 3.79 4.71
CA ARG A 193 10.79 3.68 5.66
C ARG A 193 12.01 3.02 5.02
N SER A 194 11.78 2.10 4.07
CA SER A 194 12.81 1.50 3.23
C SER A 194 12.18 0.97 1.96
N ASP A 195 12.71 1.34 0.79
CA ASP A 195 12.30 0.72 -0.48
C ASP A 195 12.75 -0.74 -0.58
N LEU A 196 13.86 -1.09 0.08
CA LEU A 196 14.41 -2.44 0.07
C LEU A 196 13.51 -3.42 0.87
N PRO A 197 13.20 -4.59 0.30
CA PRO A 197 12.62 -5.71 1.02
C PRO A 197 13.49 -6.16 2.19
N LEU A 198 12.86 -6.73 3.23
CA LEU A 198 13.53 -7.13 4.49
C LEU A 198 14.80 -7.96 4.27
N GLU A 199 14.73 -9.01 3.44
CA GLU A 199 15.89 -9.88 3.17
C GLU A 199 17.06 -9.14 2.54
N GLN A 200 16.80 -8.16 1.67
CA GLN A 200 17.86 -7.38 1.02
C GLN A 200 18.54 -6.41 1.98
N GLN A 201 17.87 -6.01 3.07
CA GLN A 201 18.47 -5.14 4.07
C GLN A 201 19.56 -5.85 4.88
N ILE A 202 19.50 -7.17 5.03
CA ILE A 202 20.44 -7.94 5.86
C ILE A 202 21.89 -7.75 5.40
N THR A 203 22.12 -7.79 4.09
CA THR A 203 23.46 -7.69 3.48
C THR A 203 23.67 -6.37 2.73
N ALA A 204 22.80 -5.38 2.89
CA ALA A 204 22.91 -4.12 2.19
C ALA A 204 24.17 -3.35 2.63
N ASN A 205 24.84 -2.71 1.67
CA ASN A 205 26.03 -1.89 1.94
C ASN A 205 25.68 -0.56 2.63
N GLY A 206 24.45 -0.07 2.42
CA GLY A 206 23.95 1.19 2.98
C GLY A 206 23.21 1.06 4.30
N ALA A 207 22.79 2.20 4.84
CA ALA A 207 22.09 2.27 6.13
C ALA A 207 20.60 1.93 5.98
N THR A 208 20.21 0.77 6.47
CA THR A 208 18.87 0.20 6.30
C THR A 208 17.89 0.61 7.39
N TRP A 209 16.61 0.26 7.23
CA TRP A 209 15.63 0.43 8.30
C TRP A 209 15.96 -0.44 9.53
N LEU A 210 16.51 -1.64 9.32
CA LEU A 210 17.02 -2.49 10.41
C LEU A 210 18.07 -1.79 11.27
N ASP A 211 19.02 -1.09 10.64
CA ASP A 211 20.09 -0.39 11.38
C ASP A 211 19.51 0.74 12.25
N ARG A 212 18.53 1.48 11.73
CA ARG A 212 17.81 2.53 12.47
C ARG A 212 17.00 1.97 13.63
N GLN A 213 16.34 0.83 13.42
CA GLN A 213 15.59 0.12 14.46
C GLN A 213 16.51 -0.42 15.57
N ALA A 214 17.70 -0.93 15.21
CA ALA A 214 18.65 -1.50 16.17
C ALA A 214 19.28 -0.47 17.13
N ILE A 215 19.48 0.76 16.67
CA ILE A 215 20.10 1.84 17.46
C ILE A 215 19.09 2.84 18.03
N ALA A 216 17.80 2.67 17.73
CA ALA A 216 16.76 3.56 18.22
C ALA A 216 16.73 3.56 19.76
N ARG A 217 16.58 4.74 20.35
CA ARG A 217 16.39 4.87 21.81
C ARG A 217 15.14 4.13 22.28
N GLU A 218 14.09 4.20 21.48
CA GLU A 218 12.82 3.51 21.68
C GLU A 218 12.51 2.72 20.39
N PRO A 219 13.00 1.47 20.29
CA PRO A 219 12.72 0.64 19.12
C PRO A 219 11.24 0.27 19.08
N ILE A 220 10.67 0.20 17.86
CA ILE A 220 9.27 -0.17 17.70
C ILE A 220 9.08 -1.62 18.20
N PRO A 221 8.10 -1.89 19.09
CA PRO A 221 7.85 -3.23 19.58
C PRO A 221 7.53 -4.21 18.43
N LEU A 222 8.14 -5.40 18.48
CA LEU A 222 7.93 -6.46 17.49
C LEU A 222 7.01 -7.53 18.05
N GLY A 223 5.94 -7.84 17.31
CA GLY A 223 5.03 -8.95 17.61
C GLY A 223 5.74 -10.29 17.73
N ALA A 224 5.16 -11.21 18.49
CA ALA A 224 5.75 -12.53 18.72
C ALA A 224 5.79 -13.42 17.46
N GLY A 225 4.87 -13.19 16.51
CA GLY A 225 4.75 -13.97 15.28
C GLY A 225 4.57 -13.09 14.02
N GLY A 226 4.33 -13.74 12.89
CA GLY A 226 4.18 -13.06 11.60
C GLY A 226 5.41 -12.24 11.22
N PHE A 227 5.20 -11.08 10.62
CA PHE A 227 6.30 -10.22 10.18
C PHE A 227 7.17 -9.70 11.33
N GLY A 228 6.64 -9.53 12.55
CA GLY A 228 7.44 -9.15 13.72
C GLY A 228 8.55 -10.15 14.06
N ALA A 229 8.28 -11.45 13.94
CA ALA A 229 9.27 -12.49 14.13
C ALA A 229 10.32 -12.52 12.99
N GLU A 230 9.88 -12.31 11.74
CA GLU A 230 10.78 -12.18 10.58
C GLU A 230 11.76 -11.01 10.76
N VAL A 231 11.26 -9.85 11.21
CA VAL A 231 12.11 -8.67 11.50
C VAL A 231 13.11 -8.96 12.61
N ARG A 232 12.70 -9.65 13.69
CA ARG A 232 13.62 -10.02 14.78
C ARG A 232 14.77 -10.88 14.28
N ALA A 233 14.47 -11.91 13.48
CA ALA A 233 15.49 -12.75 12.86
C ALA A 233 16.38 -11.97 11.88
N ALA A 234 15.82 -11.03 11.13
CA ALA A 234 16.58 -10.17 10.22
C ALA A 234 17.51 -9.21 10.97
N LEU A 235 17.09 -8.65 12.12
CA LEU A 235 17.95 -7.83 12.98
C LEU A 235 19.17 -8.61 13.49
N GLU A 236 18.96 -9.86 13.92
CA GLU A 236 20.05 -10.74 14.35
C GLU A 236 21.03 -11.04 13.20
N ARG A 237 20.52 -11.42 12.03
CA ARG A 237 21.35 -11.69 10.84
C ARG A 237 22.09 -10.43 10.35
N ARG A 238 21.45 -9.27 10.40
CA ARG A 238 22.07 -7.98 10.06
C ARG A 238 23.19 -7.63 11.05
N ALA A 239 22.98 -7.87 12.34
CA ALA A 239 23.99 -7.66 13.35
C ALA A 239 25.23 -8.53 13.10
N GLU A 240 25.06 -9.83 12.80
CA GLU A 240 26.18 -10.70 12.43
C GLU A 240 26.92 -10.23 11.17
N HIS A 241 26.17 -9.77 10.17
CA HIS A 241 26.76 -9.22 8.96
C HIS A 241 27.63 -7.99 9.25
N LEU A 242 27.15 -7.08 10.11
CA LEU A 242 27.90 -5.89 10.52
C LEU A 242 29.09 -6.23 11.42
N ILE A 243 29.01 -7.27 12.25
CA ILE A 243 30.16 -7.80 13.00
C ILE A 243 31.24 -8.29 12.05
N GLY A 244 30.87 -9.05 11.01
CA GLY A 244 31.80 -9.50 9.98
C GLY A 244 32.49 -8.36 9.22
N GLN A 245 31.88 -7.16 9.19
CA GLN A 245 32.45 -5.96 8.59
C GLN A 245 33.22 -5.06 9.57
N GLY A 246 33.34 -5.44 10.84
CA GLY A 246 33.95 -4.61 11.89
C GLY A 246 33.15 -3.34 12.22
N LEU A 247 31.85 -3.33 11.92
CA LEU A 247 30.92 -2.23 12.21
C LEU A 247 30.05 -2.49 13.44
N ALA A 248 30.18 -3.67 14.03
CA ALA A 248 29.56 -4.05 15.28
C ALA A 248 30.44 -5.07 16.00
N GLU A 249 30.23 -5.22 17.30
CA GLU A 249 30.94 -6.18 18.14
C GLU A 249 29.94 -6.87 19.07
N ARG A 250 30.16 -8.18 19.29
CA ARG A 250 29.36 -8.96 20.23
C ARG A 250 29.88 -8.72 21.65
N GLN A 251 29.00 -8.25 22.52
CA GLN A 251 29.26 -8.04 23.95
C GLN A 251 28.47 -9.04 24.80
N SER A 252 28.78 -9.09 26.10
CA SER A 252 28.09 -9.95 27.07
C SER A 252 26.60 -9.62 27.24
N ARG A 253 26.18 -8.39 26.93
CA ARG A 253 24.79 -7.91 27.06
C ARG A 253 24.05 -7.68 25.73
N GLY A 254 24.65 -8.05 24.60
CA GLY A 254 24.06 -7.83 23.27
C GLY A 254 25.10 -7.43 22.23
N VAL A 255 24.67 -6.74 21.18
CA VAL A 255 25.55 -6.25 20.12
C VAL A 255 25.77 -4.75 20.29
N SER A 256 27.03 -4.31 20.29
CA SER A 256 27.39 -2.89 20.24
C SER A 256 27.75 -2.49 18.82
N PHE A 257 27.18 -1.40 18.34
CA PHE A 257 27.47 -0.87 17.00
C PHE A 257 28.54 0.21 17.05
N SER A 258 29.33 0.33 15.97
CA SER A 258 30.33 1.39 15.83
C SER A 258 29.70 2.78 15.94
N ARG A 259 30.46 3.72 16.53
CA ARG A 259 30.05 5.13 16.53
C ARG A 259 29.89 5.61 15.10
N ASN A 260 28.82 6.36 14.83
CA ASN A 260 28.46 6.83 13.49
C ASN A 260 28.11 5.73 12.47
N LEU A 261 27.66 4.54 12.90
CA LEU A 261 27.28 3.43 12.02
C LEU A 261 26.49 3.88 10.78
N ILE A 262 25.41 4.63 11.00
CA ILE A 262 24.50 5.08 9.92
C ILE A 262 25.23 5.94 8.89
N GLU A 263 26.08 6.87 9.33
CA GLU A 263 26.81 7.75 8.44
C GLU A 263 27.89 6.98 7.65
N THR A 264 28.57 6.04 8.30
CA THR A 264 29.55 5.16 7.63
C THR A 264 28.90 4.31 6.54
N LEU A 265 27.75 3.69 6.82
CA LEU A 265 27.03 2.89 5.84
C LEU A 265 26.49 3.73 4.68
N ARG A 266 25.92 4.91 4.98
CA ARG A 266 25.47 5.88 3.96
C ARG A 266 26.59 6.25 2.99
N ARG A 267 27.77 6.56 3.54
CA ARG A 267 28.93 6.93 2.75
C ARG A 267 29.40 5.79 1.85
N ARG A 268 29.52 4.57 2.39
CA ARG A 268 29.88 3.38 1.60
C ARG A 268 28.94 3.15 0.42
N GLU A 269 27.64 3.27 0.64
CA GLU A 269 26.66 3.10 -0.43
C GLU A 269 26.72 4.21 -1.47
N LEU A 270 26.92 5.46 -1.04
CA LEU A 270 27.04 6.61 -1.95
C LEU A 270 28.32 6.54 -2.78
N ASP A 271 29.45 6.18 -2.18
CA ASP A 271 30.73 6.03 -2.86
C ASP A 271 30.65 4.91 -3.91
N ALA A 272 30.09 3.74 -3.55
CA ALA A 272 29.87 2.64 -4.49
C ALA A 272 28.92 3.02 -5.64
N LEU A 273 27.88 3.83 -5.37
CA LEU A 273 26.99 4.34 -6.41
C LEU A 273 27.73 5.31 -7.34
N ASN A 274 28.51 6.24 -6.80
CA ASN A 274 29.28 7.20 -7.59
C ASN A 274 30.30 6.51 -8.50
N GLU A 275 31.03 5.52 -7.99
CA GLU A 275 31.97 4.72 -8.78
C GLU A 275 31.27 4.02 -9.95
N ARG A 276 30.14 3.35 -9.67
CA ARG A 276 29.34 2.69 -10.72
C ARG A 276 28.85 3.67 -11.77
N LEU A 277 28.29 4.82 -11.36
CA LEU A 277 27.77 5.80 -12.30
C LEU A 277 28.87 6.45 -13.15
N THR A 278 30.03 6.69 -12.56
CA THR A 278 31.20 7.20 -13.29
C THR A 278 31.64 6.19 -14.36
N ALA A 279 31.69 4.90 -14.02
CA ALA A 279 32.01 3.84 -14.97
C ALA A 279 30.97 3.70 -16.09
N ASP A 280 29.67 3.79 -15.76
CA ASP A 280 28.57 3.62 -16.71
C ASP A 280 28.41 4.83 -17.66
N THR A 281 28.62 6.05 -17.16
CA THR A 281 28.33 7.30 -17.91
C THR A 281 29.56 8.00 -18.45
N GLY A 282 30.76 7.70 -17.91
CA GLY A 282 31.99 8.44 -18.18
C GLY A 282 32.03 9.85 -17.56
N GLN A 283 30.98 10.26 -16.85
CA GLN A 283 30.90 11.57 -16.19
C GLN A 283 31.42 11.49 -14.76
N ALA A 284 32.08 12.56 -14.29
CA ALA A 284 32.53 12.63 -12.91
C ALA A 284 31.39 13.01 -11.95
N ALA A 285 31.42 12.44 -10.74
CA ALA A 285 30.53 12.86 -9.65
C ALA A 285 30.96 14.22 -9.09
N VAL A 286 30.03 15.18 -9.06
CA VAL A 286 30.20 16.50 -8.46
C VAL A 286 29.55 16.51 -7.08
N LYS A 287 30.28 16.90 -6.04
CA LYS A 287 29.74 17.00 -4.67
C LYS A 287 28.96 18.31 -4.51
N ALA A 288 27.77 18.23 -3.92
CA ALA A 288 27.05 19.39 -3.39
C ALA A 288 27.54 19.68 -1.95
N SER A 289 27.95 20.92 -1.65
CA SER A 289 28.15 21.37 -0.28
C SER A 289 26.85 21.97 0.29
N ALA A 290 26.69 21.92 1.61
CA ALA A 290 25.51 22.52 2.26
C ALA A 290 25.44 24.04 1.99
N GLY A 291 24.25 24.54 1.64
CA GLY A 291 24.03 25.94 1.25
C GLY A 291 24.34 26.25 -0.22
N GLU A 292 24.84 25.29 -1.00
CA GLU A 292 25.07 25.49 -2.43
C GLU A 292 23.78 25.38 -3.25
N TYR A 293 23.78 26.13 -4.35
CA TYR A 293 22.75 26.05 -5.37
C TYR A 293 22.95 24.78 -6.19
N VAL A 294 21.94 23.93 -6.20
CA VAL A 294 21.90 22.68 -6.95
C VAL A 294 21.09 22.94 -8.21
N ALA A 295 21.64 22.65 -9.39
CA ALA A 295 20.90 22.78 -10.64
C ALA A 295 21.36 21.75 -11.67
N GLY A 296 20.41 21.25 -12.46
CA GLY A 296 20.71 20.29 -13.52
C GLY A 296 19.45 19.67 -14.09
N THR A 297 19.61 18.84 -15.11
CA THR A 297 18.53 18.04 -15.70
C THR A 297 18.29 16.82 -14.83
N TYR A 298 17.09 16.65 -14.30
CA TYR A 298 16.74 15.46 -13.53
C TYR A 298 16.70 14.24 -14.46
N ARG A 299 17.62 13.29 -14.26
CA ARG A 299 17.80 12.12 -15.14
C ARG A 299 17.03 10.89 -14.65
N ARG A 300 17.15 10.58 -13.36
CA ARG A 300 16.49 9.41 -12.73
C ARG A 300 16.59 9.44 -11.21
N ARG A 301 15.75 8.62 -10.58
CA ARG A 301 15.80 8.26 -9.17
C ARG A 301 16.60 7.00 -8.92
N PHE A 302 17.19 6.90 -7.73
CA PHE A 302 17.76 5.69 -7.15
C PHE A 302 17.12 5.41 -5.79
N ASP A 303 16.63 4.19 -5.64
CA ASP A 303 16.04 3.71 -4.39
C ASP A 303 17.10 2.89 -3.65
N LEU A 304 17.83 3.54 -2.74
CA LEU A 304 18.95 2.94 -2.00
C LEU A 304 18.52 2.48 -0.60
N ALA A 305 19.35 1.68 0.07
CA ALA A 305 19.12 1.30 1.46
C ALA A 305 19.03 2.52 2.37
N SER A 306 19.92 3.49 2.12
CA SER A 306 20.04 4.72 2.89
C SER A 306 18.93 5.73 2.67
N GLY A 307 18.16 5.60 1.58
CA GLY A 307 17.12 6.52 1.17
C GLY A 307 17.10 6.73 -0.34
N ARG A 308 16.25 7.64 -0.81
CA ARG A 308 16.09 7.92 -2.24
C ARG A 308 16.95 9.09 -2.67
N LEU A 309 17.68 8.92 -3.77
CA LEU A 309 18.48 9.98 -4.39
C LEU A 309 18.00 10.25 -5.82
N ALA A 310 18.06 11.52 -6.22
CA ALA A 310 17.90 11.96 -7.58
C ALA A 310 19.29 12.22 -8.19
N MET A 311 19.46 11.84 -9.46
CA MET A 311 20.62 12.24 -10.25
C MET A 311 20.26 13.43 -11.11
N LEU A 312 21.02 14.50 -10.94
CA LEU A 312 21.02 15.66 -11.82
C LEU A 312 22.23 15.60 -12.72
N ASP A 313 22.05 16.03 -13.95
CA ASP A 313 23.10 16.18 -14.95
C ASP A 313 23.19 17.65 -15.36
N ASP A 314 24.32 18.28 -15.09
CA ASP A 314 24.59 19.69 -15.39
C ASP A 314 25.31 19.88 -16.74
N GLY A 315 25.61 18.79 -17.45
CA GLY A 315 26.35 18.76 -18.71
C GLY A 315 27.87 18.64 -18.55
N LEU A 316 28.43 18.84 -17.35
CA LEU A 316 29.85 18.68 -17.04
C LEU A 316 30.12 17.45 -16.16
N GLY A 317 29.13 17.04 -15.38
CA GLY A 317 29.15 15.86 -14.54
C GLY A 317 27.74 15.49 -14.09
N PHE A 318 27.67 14.67 -13.05
CA PHE A 318 26.41 14.39 -12.38
C PHE A 318 26.50 14.67 -10.88
N GLN A 319 25.36 15.00 -10.31
CA GLN A 319 25.22 15.26 -8.88
C GLN A 319 24.11 14.38 -8.31
N LEU A 320 24.40 13.71 -7.19
CA LEU A 320 23.42 12.94 -6.44
C LEU A 320 22.89 13.78 -5.28
N VAL A 321 21.57 13.92 -5.23
CA VAL A 321 20.90 14.74 -4.23
C VAL A 321 19.69 14.02 -3.63
N PRO A 322 19.27 14.35 -2.41
CA PRO A 322 18.06 13.81 -1.81
C PRO A 322 16.83 14.01 -2.72
N TRP A 323 16.12 12.91 -3.00
CA TRP A 323 14.93 12.96 -3.85
C TRP A 323 13.72 13.49 -3.08
N SER A 324 12.83 14.20 -3.78
CA SER A 324 11.52 14.62 -3.28
C SER A 324 10.42 14.23 -4.28
N PRO A 325 9.19 13.92 -3.83
CA PRO A 325 8.09 13.54 -4.73
C PRO A 325 7.81 14.56 -5.85
N SER A 326 8.00 15.85 -5.57
CA SER A 326 7.82 16.91 -6.56
C SER A 326 8.77 16.80 -7.76
N LEU A 327 9.95 16.20 -7.61
CA LEU A 327 10.89 16.02 -8.73
C LEU A 327 10.39 15.08 -9.80
N GLU A 328 9.53 14.11 -9.45
CA GLU A 328 9.15 13.03 -10.36
C GLU A 328 8.46 13.54 -11.62
N GLN A 329 7.71 14.64 -11.52
CA GLN A 329 7.02 15.30 -12.65
C GLN A 329 7.97 16.07 -13.59
N HIS A 330 9.25 16.17 -13.23
CA HIS A 330 10.27 16.94 -13.94
C HIS A 330 11.35 16.05 -14.57
N LEU A 331 11.07 14.77 -14.79
CA LEU A 331 11.98 13.86 -15.48
C LEU A 331 12.37 14.42 -16.85
N GLY A 332 13.68 14.50 -17.11
CA GLY A 332 14.25 15.07 -18.33
C GLY A 332 14.18 16.60 -18.42
N ARG A 333 13.72 17.30 -17.37
CA ARG A 333 13.66 18.77 -17.33
C ARG A 333 14.75 19.33 -16.43
N HIS A 334 15.17 20.55 -16.73
CA HIS A 334 16.08 21.31 -15.87
C HIS A 334 15.34 21.75 -14.60
N VAL A 335 15.96 21.49 -13.45
CA VAL A 335 15.46 21.83 -12.12
C VAL A 335 16.56 22.53 -11.35
N SER A 336 16.18 23.37 -10.38
CA SER A 336 17.13 23.99 -9.46
C SER A 336 16.59 24.07 -8.04
N GLY A 337 17.45 24.14 -7.05
CA GLY A 337 17.06 24.25 -5.66
C GLY A 337 18.22 24.63 -4.76
N VAL A 338 17.90 24.88 -3.50
CA VAL A 338 18.91 25.19 -2.47
C VAL A 338 18.93 24.07 -1.44
N ALA A 339 20.13 23.54 -1.19
CA ALA A 339 20.33 22.53 -0.17
C ALA A 339 20.14 23.11 1.23
N ARG A 340 19.25 22.50 2.02
CA ARG A 340 18.99 22.88 3.41
C ARG A 340 19.94 22.18 4.38
N GLY A 341 20.11 22.77 5.56
CA GLY A 341 20.93 22.21 6.64
C GLY A 341 20.41 20.88 7.21
N ASP A 342 19.14 20.54 6.99
CA ASP A 342 18.55 19.27 7.41
C ASP A 342 18.66 18.15 6.35
N GLY A 343 19.37 18.41 5.26
CA GLY A 343 19.55 17.47 4.16
C GLY A 343 18.37 17.42 3.18
N GLY A 344 17.38 18.31 3.29
CA GLY A 344 16.37 18.52 2.25
C GLY A 344 16.86 19.47 1.15
N ILE A 345 16.11 19.55 0.04
CA ILE A 345 16.30 20.60 -0.97
C ILE A 345 14.97 21.32 -1.17
N ASP A 346 15.01 22.64 -1.07
CA ASP A 346 13.88 23.48 -1.46
C ASP A 346 13.97 23.72 -2.98
N TRP A 347 13.09 23.05 -3.71
CA TRP A 347 13.08 23.07 -5.18
C TRP A 347 12.38 24.32 -5.74
N SER A 348 12.97 24.86 -6.80
CA SER A 348 12.44 25.92 -7.66
C SER A 348 12.29 25.38 -9.08
N PHE A 349 11.05 25.24 -9.54
CA PHE A 349 10.73 24.66 -10.86
C PHE A 349 10.49 25.71 -11.95
N THR A 350 10.91 26.95 -11.72
CA THR A 350 10.72 28.07 -12.65
C THR A 350 11.47 27.83 -13.96
N ARG A 351 10.78 27.92 -15.11
CA ARG A 351 11.43 27.95 -16.42
C ARG A 351 12.39 29.14 -16.45
N LYS A 352 13.68 28.92 -16.76
CA LYS A 352 14.54 29.99 -17.26
C LYS A 352 13.82 30.64 -18.45
N ARG A 353 13.25 31.82 -18.26
CA ARG A 353 13.07 32.77 -19.37
C ARG A 353 14.49 33.01 -19.88
N GLY A 354 14.74 32.68 -21.14
CA GLY A 354 16.02 32.95 -21.77
C GLY A 354 16.40 34.41 -21.53
N ILE A 355 17.64 34.64 -21.13
CA ILE A 355 18.23 35.97 -21.20
C ILE A 355 18.25 36.29 -22.69
N GLY A 356 17.31 37.13 -23.12
CA GLY A 356 17.38 37.79 -24.42
C GLY A 356 18.64 38.65 -24.42
N LEU A 357 19.45 38.45 -25.46
CA LEU A 357 20.58 39.28 -25.83
C LEU A 357 20.23 40.78 -25.84
#